data_AF-A0AAU2S3Z7-F1
#
_entry.id   AF-A0AAU2S3Z7-F1
#
_cell.length_a   1.000
_cell.length_b   1.000
_cell.length_c   1.000
_cell.angle_alpha   90.00
_cell.angle_beta   90.00
_cell.angle_gamma   90.00
#
_symmetry.space_group_name_H-M   'P 1'
#
loop_
_entity.id
_entity.type
_entity.pdbx_description
1 polymer ?
#
loop_
_entity_poly.entity_id
_entity_poly.type
_entity_poly.pdbx_seq_one_letter_code
_entity_poly.pdbx_strand_id
1 'polypeptide(L)'
;MPTELTVRDHASLFALMVVARPVTNRELRDLAGLEVSAEIRRRANQDVERIATKKRGAVNTHQLTPEGKTWCESALVAGRPDGAKFPAGVLYAVLDSVGQYLARSGTKFGEFFKPDVEGWIRAVYTELTVRREPGSWVKLSALRPWLEDMPRGVVDAELDRMIEQPDVHLMAELNQRALSDQDRDAAVDIGGEPRHLLRIGPA
;
A
#
# COMPACT_ATOMS: atom_id res chain seq x y z
N MET A 1 2.73 -6.13 -32.04
CA MET A 1 1.99 -7.14 -31.27
C MET A 1 2.02 -6.69 -29.81
N PRO A 2 0.89 -6.59 -29.10
CA PRO A 2 0.93 -6.37 -27.66
C PRO A 2 1.73 -7.51 -27.05
N THR A 3 2.74 -7.20 -26.23
CA THR A 3 3.54 -8.24 -25.57
C THR A 3 2.65 -8.93 -24.56
N GLU A 4 2.49 -10.24 -24.70
CA GLU A 4 1.76 -11.03 -23.71
C GLU A 4 2.45 -10.92 -22.35
N LEU A 5 1.68 -10.59 -21.32
CA LEU A 5 2.20 -10.45 -19.97
C LEU A 5 2.63 -11.83 -19.46
N THR A 6 3.83 -11.90 -18.87
CA THR A 6 4.31 -13.14 -18.26
C THR A 6 3.55 -13.45 -16.98
N VAL A 7 3.66 -14.67 -16.46
CA VAL A 7 3.10 -15.04 -15.14
C VAL A 7 3.60 -14.10 -14.05
N ARG A 8 4.87 -13.67 -14.12
CA ARG A 8 5.43 -12.74 -13.14
C ARG A 8 4.82 -11.35 -13.25
N ASP A 9 4.54 -10.87 -14.47
CA ASP A 9 3.86 -9.58 -14.66
C ASP A 9 2.44 -9.61 -14.09
N HIS A 10 1.69 -10.70 -14.32
CA HIS A 10 0.37 -10.92 -13.72
C HIS A 10 0.44 -10.93 -12.19
N ALA A 11 1.36 -11.70 -11.61
CA ALA A 11 1.55 -11.77 -10.17
C ALA A 11 1.90 -10.41 -9.55
N SER A 12 2.73 -9.60 -10.23
CA SER A 12 3.02 -8.23 -9.80
C SER A 12 1.79 -7.33 -9.81
N LEU A 13 0.96 -7.39 -10.85
CA LEU A 13 -0.28 -6.61 -10.93
C LEU A 13 -1.28 -7.03 -9.84
N PHE A 14 -1.44 -8.33 -9.60
CA PHE A 14 -2.29 -8.83 -8.52
C PHE A 14 -1.76 -8.47 -7.12
N ALA A 15 -0.44 -8.48 -6.90
CA ALA A 15 0.14 -8.01 -5.64
C ALA A 15 -0.19 -6.53 -5.39
N LEU A 16 -0.09 -5.68 -6.42
CA LEU A 16 -0.48 -4.27 -6.30
C LEU A 16 -1.98 -4.08 -6.07
N MET A 17 -2.83 -4.92 -6.66
CA MET A 17 -4.28 -4.94 -6.41
C MET A 17 -4.58 -5.29 -4.95
N VAL A 18 -3.96 -6.35 -4.43
CA VAL A 18 -4.16 -6.81 -3.04
C VAL A 18 -3.76 -5.73 -2.04
N VAL A 19 -2.64 -5.04 -2.30
CA VAL A 19 -2.15 -3.96 -1.42
C VAL A 19 -3.03 -2.71 -1.53
N ALA A 20 -3.58 -2.42 -2.71
CA ALA A 20 -4.53 -1.32 -2.96
C ALA A 20 -4.06 0.10 -2.56
N ARG A 21 -2.74 0.31 -2.48
CA ARG A 21 -2.07 1.59 -2.17
C ARG A 21 -0.70 1.68 -2.85
N PRO A 22 -0.02 2.85 -2.84
CA PRO A 22 1.40 2.93 -3.13
C PRO A 22 2.22 2.01 -2.22
N VAL A 23 3.07 1.18 -2.82
CA VAL A 23 3.89 0.18 -2.10
C VAL A 23 5.32 0.13 -2.62
N THR A 24 6.30 0.01 -1.73
CA THR A 24 7.71 -0.10 -2.10
C THR A 24 8.09 -1.52 -2.54
N ASN A 25 9.20 -1.67 -3.26
CA ASN A 25 9.75 -2.99 -3.57
C ASN A 25 10.24 -3.76 -2.33
N ARG A 26 10.50 -3.10 -1.19
CA ARG A 26 10.78 -3.81 0.06
C ARG A 26 9.54 -4.55 0.53
N GLU A 27 8.43 -3.82 0.65
CA GLU A 27 7.15 -4.38 1.08
C GLU A 27 6.64 -5.47 0.13
N LEU A 28 6.81 -5.32 -1.18
CA LEU A 28 6.44 -6.36 -2.15
C LEU A 28 7.26 -7.66 -2.00
N ARG A 29 8.53 -7.55 -1.62
CA ARG A 29 9.36 -8.73 -1.34
C ARG A 29 8.90 -9.43 -0.07
N ASP A 30 8.58 -8.67 0.97
CA ASP A 30 8.09 -9.21 2.24
C ASP A 30 6.71 -9.86 2.06
N LEU A 31 5.82 -9.25 1.28
CA LEU A 31 4.46 -9.75 1.03
C LEU A 31 4.43 -10.96 0.09
N ALA A 32 5.17 -10.89 -1.03
CA ALA A 32 4.96 -11.79 -2.17
C ALA A 32 6.26 -12.33 -2.78
N GLY A 33 7.42 -12.07 -2.17
CA GLY A 33 8.72 -12.53 -2.68
C GLY A 33 9.09 -11.95 -4.05
N LEU A 34 8.45 -10.85 -4.47
CA LEU A 34 8.64 -10.24 -5.78
C LEU A 34 8.91 -8.74 -5.69
N GLU A 35 9.29 -8.16 -6.81
CA GLU A 35 9.45 -6.72 -6.97
C GLU A 35 8.90 -6.27 -8.31
N VAL A 36 8.52 -5.01 -8.40
CA VAL A 36 8.15 -4.33 -9.65
C VAL A 36 9.42 -3.71 -10.23
N SER A 37 10.12 -4.50 -11.06
CA SER A 37 11.35 -4.06 -11.73
C SER A 37 11.07 -3.10 -12.89
N ALA A 38 12.13 -2.48 -13.44
CA ALA A 38 11.99 -1.66 -14.66
C ALA A 38 11.48 -2.47 -15.86
N GLU A 39 11.84 -3.75 -15.94
CA GLU A 39 11.41 -4.64 -17.02
C GLU A 39 9.93 -4.98 -16.92
N ILE A 40 9.45 -5.30 -15.71
CA ILE A 40 8.02 -5.54 -15.44
C ILE A 40 7.20 -4.30 -15.78
N ARG A 41 7.65 -3.11 -15.34
CA ARG A 41 6.97 -1.85 -15.69
C ARG A 41 6.91 -1.62 -17.19
N ARG A 42 8.02 -1.86 -17.91
CA ARG A 42 8.07 -1.70 -19.37
C ARG A 42 7.04 -2.59 -20.07
N ARG A 43 6.92 -3.86 -19.66
CA ARG A 43 5.92 -4.79 -20.25
C ARG A 43 4.50 -4.43 -19.83
N ALA A 44 4.25 -4.23 -18.53
CA ALA A 44 2.93 -3.91 -18.00
C ALA A 44 2.35 -2.60 -18.57
N ASN A 45 3.23 -1.61 -18.80
CA ASN A 45 2.85 -0.28 -19.29
C ASN A 45 3.01 -0.10 -20.81
N GLN A 46 3.24 -1.17 -21.57
CA GLN A 46 3.59 -1.05 -22.99
C GLN A 46 2.50 -0.35 -23.82
N ASP A 47 1.24 -0.77 -23.64
CA ASP A 47 0.12 -0.24 -24.43
C ASP A 47 -0.68 0.83 -23.67
N VAL A 48 -0.76 0.68 -22.34
CA VAL A 48 -1.47 1.56 -21.42
C VAL A 48 -0.77 1.51 -20.08
N GLU A 49 -0.69 2.63 -19.37
CA GLU A 49 -0.06 2.66 -18.05
C GLU A 49 -0.92 1.87 -17.07
N ARG A 50 -0.48 0.66 -16.68
CA ARG A 50 -1.15 -0.18 -15.66
C ARG A 50 -0.55 0.01 -14.28
N ILE A 51 0.72 0.40 -14.21
CA ILE A 51 1.49 0.59 -12.98
C ILE A 51 2.04 2.02 -12.97
N ALA A 52 1.58 2.84 -12.04
CA ALA A 52 2.19 4.12 -11.74
C ALA A 52 3.42 3.91 -10.82
N THR A 53 4.48 4.68 -11.04
CA THR A 53 5.65 4.69 -10.17
C THR A 53 5.96 6.12 -9.75
N LYS A 54 6.02 6.37 -8.45
CA LYS A 54 6.42 7.67 -7.88
C LYS A 54 7.67 7.51 -7.02
N LYS A 55 8.56 8.49 -7.07
CA LYS A 55 9.72 8.56 -6.18
C LYS A 55 9.27 9.13 -4.82
N ARG A 56 9.63 8.45 -3.74
CA ARG A 56 9.39 8.86 -2.34
C ARG A 56 10.70 8.83 -1.58
N GLY A 57 11.30 10.00 -1.37
CA GLY A 57 12.64 10.11 -0.80
C GLY A 57 13.68 9.35 -1.63
N ALA A 58 14.28 8.33 -1.04
CA ALA A 58 15.29 7.49 -1.69
C ALA A 58 14.73 6.23 -2.39
N VAL A 59 13.44 5.93 -2.23
CA VAL A 59 12.81 4.72 -2.78
C VAL A 59 11.72 5.06 -3.79
N ASN A 60 11.26 4.06 -4.54
CA ASN A 60 10.10 4.17 -5.41
C ASN A 60 8.92 3.43 -4.78
N THR A 61 7.74 3.99 -4.95
CA THR A 61 6.45 3.34 -4.67
C THR A 61 5.75 3.03 -5.98
N HIS A 62 5.09 1.88 -6.02
CA HIS A 62 4.34 1.35 -7.16
C HIS A 62 2.87 1.17 -6.77
N GLN A 63 1.96 1.41 -7.71
CA GLN A 63 0.53 1.26 -7.50
C GLN A 63 -0.15 0.96 -8.84
N LEU A 64 -1.31 0.29 -8.80
CA LEU A 64 -2.17 0.20 -9.98
C LEU A 64 -2.79 1.55 -10.34
N THR A 65 -2.73 1.89 -11.61
CA THR A 65 -3.57 2.94 -12.21
C THR A 65 -5.03 2.47 -12.33
N PRO A 66 -5.99 3.34 -12.69
CA PRO A 66 -7.35 2.90 -13.04
C PRO A 66 -7.36 1.81 -14.12
N GLU A 67 -6.51 1.91 -15.14
CA GLU A 67 -6.41 0.94 -16.23
C GLU A 67 -5.80 -0.39 -15.75
N GLY A 68 -4.83 -0.32 -14.84
CA GLY A 68 -4.28 -1.50 -14.17
C GLY A 68 -5.31 -2.23 -13.31
N LYS A 69 -6.18 -1.49 -12.61
CA LYS A 69 -7.31 -2.05 -11.84
C LYS A 69 -8.29 -2.76 -12.77
N THR A 70 -8.81 -2.07 -13.78
CA THR A 70 -9.73 -2.65 -14.77
C THR A 70 -9.17 -3.91 -15.43
N TRP A 71 -7.87 -3.89 -15.75
CA TRP A 71 -7.20 -5.07 -16.30
C TRP A 71 -7.18 -6.24 -15.29
N CYS A 72 -6.86 -5.99 -14.01
CA CYS A 72 -6.87 -7.06 -12.99
C CYS A 72 -8.26 -7.64 -12.80
N GLU A 73 -9.30 -6.80 -12.72
CA GLU A 73 -10.69 -7.22 -12.58
C GLU A 73 -11.09 -8.15 -13.74
N SER A 74 -10.75 -7.75 -14.97
CA SER A 74 -11.02 -8.54 -16.17
C SER A 74 -10.24 -9.87 -16.16
N ALA A 75 -8.98 -9.84 -15.72
CA ALA A 75 -8.14 -11.04 -15.64
C ALA A 75 -8.62 -12.04 -14.57
N LEU A 76 -9.20 -11.57 -13.46
CA LEU A 76 -9.74 -12.45 -12.43
C LEU A 76 -10.96 -13.24 -12.92
N VAL A 77 -11.85 -12.62 -13.70
CA VAL A 77 -13.08 -13.27 -14.19
C VAL A 77 -12.90 -14.00 -15.53
N ALA A 78 -11.73 -13.89 -16.16
CA ALA A 78 -11.41 -14.57 -17.42
C ALA A 78 -11.17 -16.08 -17.26
N GLY A 79 -11.08 -16.57 -16.01
CA GLY A 79 -10.78 -17.97 -15.75
C GLY A 79 -9.29 -18.31 -15.89
N ARG A 80 -8.98 -19.61 -15.87
CA ARG A 80 -7.62 -20.12 -16.04
C ARG A 80 -7.12 -19.87 -17.47
N PRO A 81 -5.97 -19.19 -17.67
CA PRO A 81 -5.39 -19.02 -19.00
C PRO A 81 -5.09 -20.36 -19.69
N ASP A 82 -5.23 -20.38 -21.01
CA ASP A 82 -4.87 -21.55 -21.81
C ASP A 82 -3.40 -21.94 -21.59
N GLY A 83 -3.15 -23.24 -21.44
CA GLY A 83 -1.82 -23.75 -21.15
C GLY A 83 -1.31 -23.53 -19.71
N ALA A 84 -2.04 -22.84 -18.83
CA ALA A 84 -1.63 -22.70 -17.43
C ALA A 84 -1.66 -24.05 -16.70
N LYS A 85 -0.48 -24.57 -16.34
CA LYS A 85 -0.29 -25.86 -15.64
C LYS A 85 -0.20 -25.66 -14.12
N PHE A 86 -0.18 -26.75 -13.37
CA PHE A 86 0.09 -26.73 -11.93
C PHE A 86 1.46 -26.07 -11.64
N PRO A 87 1.57 -25.19 -10.61
CA PRO A 87 0.52 -24.76 -9.69
C PRO A 87 -0.32 -23.55 -10.18
N ALA A 88 0.13 -22.83 -11.21
CA ALA A 88 -0.53 -21.61 -11.71
C ALA A 88 -2.00 -21.85 -12.07
N GLY A 89 -2.34 -22.99 -12.68
CA GLY A 89 -3.71 -23.32 -13.04
C GLY A 89 -4.68 -23.37 -11.85
N VAL A 90 -4.21 -23.86 -10.69
CA VAL A 90 -5.02 -23.90 -9.46
C VAL A 90 -5.22 -22.49 -8.90
N LEU A 91 -4.16 -21.67 -8.90
CA LEU A 91 -4.25 -20.27 -8.47
C LEU A 91 -5.30 -19.50 -9.29
N TYR A 92 -5.25 -19.59 -10.62
CA TYR A 92 -6.23 -18.90 -11.46
C TYR A 92 -7.66 -19.43 -11.27
N ALA A 93 -7.85 -20.73 -10.99
CA ALA A 93 -9.18 -21.26 -10.68
C ALA A 93 -9.73 -20.70 -9.35
N VAL A 94 -8.89 -20.51 -8.34
CA VAL A 94 -9.28 -19.84 -7.08
C VAL A 94 -9.64 -18.39 -7.35
N LEU A 95 -8.81 -17.67 -8.11
CA LEU A 95 -9.05 -16.27 -8.47
C LEU A 95 -10.36 -16.07 -9.25
N ASP A 96 -10.66 -16.97 -10.18
CA ASP A 96 -11.94 -17.01 -10.91
C ASP A 96 -13.13 -17.24 -9.98
N SER A 97 -13.04 -18.21 -9.06
CA SER A 97 -14.08 -18.44 -8.07
C SER A 97 -14.34 -17.20 -7.18
N VAL A 98 -13.30 -16.47 -6.80
CA VAL A 98 -13.43 -15.23 -6.03
C VAL A 98 -14.08 -14.13 -6.90
N GLY A 99 -13.61 -13.95 -8.13
CA GLY A 99 -14.18 -12.97 -9.07
C GLY A 99 -15.66 -13.21 -9.33
N GLN A 100 -16.07 -14.46 -9.54
CA GLN A 100 -17.47 -14.84 -9.72
C GLN A 100 -18.32 -14.62 -8.47
N TYR A 101 -17.76 -14.81 -7.27
CA TYR A 101 -18.46 -14.50 -6.03
C TYR A 101 -18.69 -12.98 -5.87
N LEU A 102 -17.67 -12.17 -6.11
CA LEU A 102 -17.77 -10.70 -6.05
C LEU A 102 -18.77 -10.18 -7.07
N ALA A 103 -18.73 -10.68 -8.30
CA ALA A 103 -19.70 -10.34 -9.34
C ALA A 103 -21.15 -10.67 -8.94
N ARG A 104 -21.40 -11.85 -8.35
CA ARG A 104 -22.75 -12.26 -7.90
C ARG A 104 -23.24 -11.50 -6.67
N SER A 105 -22.35 -11.10 -5.78
CA SER A 105 -22.69 -10.35 -4.56
C SER A 105 -22.85 -8.85 -4.80
N GLY A 106 -22.45 -8.35 -5.99
CA GLY A 106 -22.47 -6.93 -6.31
C GLY A 106 -21.36 -6.13 -5.61
N THR A 107 -20.42 -6.81 -4.92
CA THR A 107 -19.27 -6.18 -4.28
C THR A 107 -18.26 -5.76 -5.32
N LYS A 108 -17.88 -4.48 -5.32
CA LYS A 108 -16.85 -3.97 -6.22
C LYS A 108 -15.47 -4.42 -5.76
N PHE A 109 -14.55 -4.65 -6.69
CA PHE A 109 -13.18 -5.02 -6.32
C PHE A 109 -12.48 -3.97 -5.45
N GLY A 110 -12.76 -2.67 -5.66
CA GLY A 110 -12.26 -1.61 -4.77
C GLY A 110 -12.84 -1.60 -3.36
N GLU A 111 -13.96 -2.30 -3.12
CA GLU A 111 -14.54 -2.50 -1.77
C GLU A 111 -13.93 -3.75 -1.11
N PHE A 112 -13.62 -4.77 -1.91
CA PHE A 112 -12.98 -6.01 -1.45
C PHE A 112 -11.48 -5.80 -1.16
N PHE A 113 -10.74 -5.26 -2.13
CA PHE A 113 -9.35 -4.88 -1.98
C PHE A 113 -9.25 -3.42 -1.55
N LYS A 114 -9.18 -3.22 -0.24
CA LYS A 114 -8.96 -1.91 0.37
C LYS A 114 -7.61 -1.91 1.09
N PRO A 115 -6.91 -0.78 1.13
CA PRO A 115 -5.67 -0.67 1.88
C PRO A 115 -5.91 -0.94 3.37
N ASP A 116 -5.05 -1.77 3.95
CA ASP A 116 -4.89 -1.86 5.40
C ASP A 116 -4.18 -0.59 5.90
N VAL A 117 -4.94 0.31 6.54
CA VAL A 117 -4.44 1.63 6.96
C VAL A 117 -3.40 1.50 8.06
N GLU A 118 -3.63 0.64 9.06
CA GLU A 118 -2.67 0.39 10.13
C GLU A 118 -1.39 -0.23 9.56
N GLY A 119 -1.51 -1.27 8.75
CA GLY A 119 -0.37 -1.90 8.09
C GLY A 119 0.41 -0.92 7.22
N TRP A 120 -0.26 0.02 6.56
CA TRP A 120 0.38 1.08 5.79
C TRP A 120 1.14 2.07 6.69
N ILE A 121 0.55 2.52 7.79
CA ILE A 121 1.21 3.38 8.79
C ILE A 121 2.47 2.71 9.32
N ARG A 122 2.38 1.44 9.72
CA ARG A 122 3.52 0.63 10.22
C ARG A 122 4.61 0.47 9.17
N ALA A 123 4.24 0.21 7.91
CA ALA A 123 5.19 0.09 6.80
C ALA A 123 5.91 1.41 6.49
N VAL A 124 5.18 2.54 6.51
CA VAL A 124 5.76 3.88 6.34
C VAL A 124 6.68 4.23 7.50
N TYR A 125 6.27 3.97 8.73
CA TYR A 125 7.12 4.17 9.91
C TYR A 125 8.43 3.39 9.75
N THR A 126 8.35 2.12 9.39
CA THR A 126 9.51 1.25 9.13
C THR A 126 10.44 1.84 8.07
N GLU A 127 9.88 2.38 6.97
CA GLU A 127 10.69 3.05 5.94
C GLU A 127 11.38 4.32 6.47
N LEU A 128 10.69 5.14 7.24
CA LEU A 128 11.23 6.38 7.79
C LEU A 128 12.29 6.14 8.87
N THR A 129 12.27 4.98 9.54
CA THR A 129 13.19 4.61 10.60
C THR A 129 14.24 3.59 10.20
N VAL A 130 14.24 3.06 8.97
CA VAL A 130 15.16 1.98 8.54
C VAL A 130 16.66 2.32 8.71
N ARG A 131 17.01 3.61 8.74
CA ARG A 131 18.39 4.11 8.96
C ARG A 131 18.56 4.81 10.32
N ARG A 132 17.66 4.58 11.26
CA ARG A 132 17.65 5.18 12.60
C ARG A 132 17.70 4.09 13.66
N GLU A 133 17.87 4.49 14.91
CA GLU A 133 17.77 3.57 16.04
C GLU A 133 16.33 3.00 16.15
N PRO A 134 16.16 1.72 16.52
CA PRO A 134 14.85 1.15 16.78
C PRO A 134 14.04 1.99 17.77
N GLY A 135 12.75 2.20 17.48
CA GLY A 135 11.90 3.04 18.33
C GLY A 135 12.15 4.55 18.23
N SER A 136 12.79 5.02 17.15
CA SER A 136 12.95 6.45 16.89
C SER A 136 11.61 7.17 16.66
N TRP A 137 11.43 8.34 17.26
CA TRP A 137 10.28 9.20 16.97
C TRP A 137 10.28 9.71 15.52
N VAL A 138 9.11 9.69 14.91
CA VAL A 138 8.83 10.16 13.56
C VAL A 138 7.80 11.29 13.63
N LYS A 139 8.10 12.43 13.01
CA LYS A 139 7.13 13.52 12.87
C LYS A 139 5.98 13.10 11.95
N LEU A 140 4.75 13.41 12.32
CA LEU A 140 3.58 13.14 11.47
C LEU A 140 3.65 13.91 10.13
N SER A 141 4.31 15.07 10.10
CA SER A 141 4.61 15.82 8.87
C SER A 141 5.49 15.06 7.88
N ALA A 142 6.33 14.13 8.36
CA ALA A 142 7.12 13.25 7.52
C ALA A 142 6.34 11.99 7.08
N LEU A 143 5.37 11.55 7.90
CA LEU A 143 4.56 10.35 7.66
C LEU A 143 3.42 10.60 6.67
N ARG A 144 2.66 11.69 6.83
CA ARG A 144 1.47 12.00 6.02
C ARG A 144 1.71 12.02 4.50
N PRO A 145 2.83 12.55 3.97
CA PRO A 145 3.08 12.54 2.52
C PRO A 145 3.15 11.14 1.88
N TRP A 146 3.33 10.09 2.69
CA TRP A 146 3.31 8.70 2.21
C TRP A 146 1.90 8.11 2.13
N LEU A 147 0.94 8.71 2.84
CA LEU A 147 -0.46 8.28 2.91
C LEU A 147 -1.35 9.17 2.02
N GLU A 148 -0.80 9.71 0.92
CA GLU A 148 -1.45 10.76 0.11
C GLU A 148 -2.82 10.38 -0.47
N ASP A 149 -3.05 9.08 -0.69
CA ASP A 149 -4.32 8.59 -1.23
C ASP A 149 -5.39 8.37 -0.14
N MET A 150 -5.07 8.63 1.14
CA MET A 150 -5.97 8.39 2.26
C MET A 150 -6.55 9.72 2.80
N PRO A 151 -7.88 9.81 2.99
CA PRO A 151 -8.47 10.97 3.65
C PRO A 151 -7.90 11.17 5.05
N ARG A 152 -7.59 12.42 5.40
CA ARG A 152 -7.02 12.79 6.71
C ARG A 152 -7.77 12.18 7.88
N GLY A 153 -9.09 12.29 7.90
CA GLY A 153 -9.92 11.76 8.99
C GLY A 153 -9.82 10.23 9.16
N VAL A 154 -9.55 9.48 8.08
CA VAL A 154 -9.36 8.03 8.14
C VAL A 154 -8.00 7.70 8.79
N VAL A 155 -6.94 8.42 8.40
CA VAL A 155 -5.62 8.28 9.02
C VAL A 155 -5.68 8.67 10.50
N ASP A 156 -6.33 9.78 10.82
CA ASP A 156 -6.42 10.31 12.18
C ASP A 156 -7.21 9.34 13.08
N ALA A 157 -8.32 8.79 12.61
CA ALA A 157 -9.09 7.77 13.32
C ALA A 157 -8.34 6.42 13.46
N GLU A 158 -7.46 6.07 12.52
CA GLU A 158 -6.60 4.90 12.68
C GLU A 158 -5.51 5.15 13.73
N LEU A 159 -4.85 6.31 13.69
CA LEU A 159 -3.85 6.70 14.68
C LEU A 159 -4.43 6.73 16.12
N ASP A 160 -5.67 7.20 16.27
CA ASP A 160 -6.41 7.17 17.54
C ASP A 160 -6.75 5.75 18.01
N ARG A 161 -7.07 4.82 17.10
CA ARG A 161 -7.23 3.40 17.47
C ARG A 161 -5.90 2.75 17.84
N MET A 162 -4.83 3.08 17.11
CA MET A 162 -3.52 2.46 17.31
C MET A 162 -2.93 2.77 18.69
N ILE A 163 -3.24 3.91 19.33
CA ILE A 163 -2.71 4.23 20.67
C ILE A 163 -3.19 3.28 21.79
N GLU A 164 -4.22 2.48 21.54
CA GLU A 164 -4.64 1.42 22.45
C GLU A 164 -3.63 0.26 22.48
N GLN A 165 -2.75 0.16 21.47
CA GLN A 165 -1.74 -0.87 21.37
C GLN A 165 -0.47 -0.47 22.15
N PRO A 166 0.14 -1.39 22.91
CA PRO A 166 1.22 -1.07 23.84
C PRO A 166 2.53 -0.63 23.16
N ASP A 167 2.72 -0.98 21.89
CA ASP A 167 3.91 -0.63 21.10
C ASP A 167 3.79 0.75 20.43
N VAL A 168 2.59 1.34 20.38
CA VAL A 168 2.34 2.61 19.70
C VAL A 168 2.27 3.75 20.69
N HIS A 169 3.00 4.81 20.40
CA HIS A 169 2.98 6.02 21.19
C HIS A 169 2.85 7.26 20.30
N LEU A 170 1.90 8.12 20.66
CA LEU A 170 1.76 9.46 20.10
C LEU A 170 2.08 10.49 21.17
N MET A 171 2.90 11.47 20.82
CA MET A 171 3.35 12.50 21.76
C MET A 171 3.22 13.89 21.15
N ALA A 172 2.87 14.87 21.99
CA ALA A 172 3.02 16.27 21.63
C ALA A 172 4.52 16.62 21.64
N GLU A 173 4.98 17.45 20.71
CA GLU A 173 6.34 17.97 20.78
C GLU A 173 6.49 18.86 22.02
N LEU A 174 7.46 18.56 22.88
CA LEU A 174 7.69 19.30 24.12
C LEU A 174 8.22 20.71 23.82
N ASN A 175 9.09 20.83 22.81
CA ASN A 175 9.57 22.12 22.35
C ASN A 175 8.64 22.69 21.26
N GLN A 176 7.48 23.21 21.67
CA GLN A 176 6.46 23.78 20.78
C GLN A 176 6.99 24.88 19.83
N ARG A 177 8.07 25.57 20.21
CA ARG A 177 8.73 26.58 19.36
C ARG A 177 9.52 25.98 18.20
N ALA A 178 9.89 24.70 18.28
CA ALA A 178 10.56 23.98 17.20
C ALA A 178 9.60 23.43 16.14
N LEU A 179 8.29 23.51 16.37
CA LEU A 179 7.29 23.09 15.39
C LEU A 179 7.19 24.12 14.26
N SER A 180 7.30 23.61 13.03
CA SER A 180 6.91 24.36 11.83
C SER A 180 5.39 24.36 11.66
N ASP A 181 4.87 25.22 10.78
CA ASP A 181 3.44 25.20 10.44
C ASP A 181 3.04 23.86 9.81
N GLN A 182 3.92 23.25 9.01
CA GLN A 182 3.71 21.90 8.48
C GLN A 182 3.60 20.85 9.60
N ASP A 183 4.36 21.00 10.69
CA ASP A 183 4.28 20.07 11.82
C ASP A 183 2.95 20.23 12.58
N ARG A 184 2.49 21.48 12.78
CA ARG A 184 1.19 21.77 13.40
C ARG A 184 0.04 21.28 12.52
N ASP A 185 0.09 21.59 11.24
CA ASP A 185 -0.90 21.16 10.26
C ASP A 185 -0.95 19.65 10.14
N ALA A 186 0.17 18.93 10.34
CA ALA A 186 0.18 17.47 10.30
C ALA A 186 -0.21 16.81 11.62
N ALA A 187 -0.42 17.55 12.70
CA ALA A 187 -0.77 16.96 13.99
C ALA A 187 -2.07 16.13 13.91
N VAL A 188 -2.22 15.18 14.83
CA VAL A 188 -3.47 14.46 15.08
C VAL A 188 -3.97 14.87 16.46
N ASP A 189 -5.26 15.17 16.58
CA ASP A 189 -5.87 15.50 17.87
C ASP A 189 -6.27 14.20 18.58
N ILE A 190 -5.72 14.00 19.78
CA ILE A 190 -6.05 12.85 20.65
C ILE A 190 -6.46 13.41 22.00
N GLY A 191 -7.74 13.27 22.33
CA GLY A 191 -8.29 13.75 23.60
C GLY A 191 -8.26 15.28 23.76
N GLY A 192 -8.31 16.05 22.67
CA GLY A 192 -8.25 17.52 22.67
C GLY A 192 -6.83 18.09 22.66
N GLU A 193 -5.80 17.24 22.54
CA GLU A 193 -4.40 17.66 22.48
C GLU A 193 -3.75 17.27 21.14
N PRO A 194 -3.07 18.21 20.46
CA PRO A 194 -2.36 17.92 19.21
C PRO A 194 -1.09 17.08 19.47
N ARG A 195 -1.04 15.88 18.89
CA ARG A 195 0.12 15.00 18.85
C ARG A 195 0.87 15.18 17.54
N HIS A 196 2.20 15.22 17.62
CA HIS A 196 3.08 15.59 16.50
C HIS A 196 4.05 14.48 16.14
N LEU A 197 4.35 13.58 17.09
CA LEU A 197 5.37 12.55 16.98
C LEU A 197 4.72 11.18 17.17
N LEU A 198 5.09 10.24 16.31
CA LEU A 198 4.74 8.82 16.38
C LEU A 198 5.99 8.01 16.68
N ARG A 199 5.87 7.07 17.61
CA ARG A 199 6.83 5.99 17.84
C ARG A 199 6.08 4.67 17.82
N ILE A 200 6.64 3.70 17.11
CA ILE A 200 6.20 2.30 17.11
C ILE A 200 7.38 1.45 17.59
N GLY A 201 7.15 0.68 18.63
CA GLY A 201 8.09 -0.27 19.22
C GLY A 201 8.24 -1.55 18.39
N PRO A 202 9.12 -2.47 18.82
CA PRO A 202 9.11 -3.82 18.27
C PRO A 202 7.76 -4.49 18.60
N ALA A 203 7.19 -5.18 17.61
CA ALA A 203 6.03 -6.05 17.80
C ALA A 203 6.39 -7.28 18.64
#